data_AF-A0A7R6PVY0-F1
#
_entry.id   AF-A0A7R6PVY0-F1
#
_cell.length_a   1.000
_cell.length_b   1.000
_cell.length_c   1.000
_cell.angle_alpha   90.00
_cell.angle_beta   90.00
_cell.angle_gamma   90.00
#
_symmetry.space_group_name_H-M   'P 1'
#
loop_
_entity.id
_entity.type
_entity.pdbx_description
1 polymer ?
#
loop_
_entity_poly.entity_id
_entity_poly.type
_entity_poly.pdbx_seq_one_letter_code
_entity_poly.pdbx_strand_id
1 'polypeptide(L)'
;MKETNKLIKILERIKNFFVVFPVILSMVILAAHFSRHNIPNLTLFTLFFPLILFSKREWVKKVTLVFLILGFFEWIRTTYILTMVRIQIHQPFIRMIIILVTVAILTLISGLVFKTERLKKRYSQNSNTASMSAWAFILTSLVLFIASIKTPIKILLADRFLPGAGGIEILLLATYSAFISEKLFNSKKIDRIRSKIWLFFSIVFFSQLILGLLGLNKFLMTGKLHLPVPAMIVGGPIYRGYGLFMPILLIVTIIFVGPAWCSYLCYIGAWDNTLARKTKIPKAFSVKYRIIQGSILIAIALGAYLLKSLGVNWVIASVLGGLFGIIGVGIMIFVSRKLGVLVHCTTYCPIGIITTTLGKLNPFRIRINRDTCTNCMACTYACRYNSLTKENVKNGKAGFFCTLCGDCLTACPHSSIEYAFYNKYTITARKVFFVLIAVFHAVFLGVARI
;
A
#
# COMPACT_ATOMS: atom_id res chain seq x y z
N MET A 1 -4.52 47.06 -0.65
CA MET A 1 -4.55 45.86 0.26
C MET A 1 -4.44 44.51 -0.45
N LYS A 2 -5.27 44.18 -1.46
CA LYS A 2 -5.23 42.87 -2.15
C LYS A 2 -3.91 42.64 -2.92
N GLU A 3 -3.38 43.66 -3.60
CA GLU A 3 -2.12 43.59 -4.34
C GLU A 3 -0.89 43.54 -3.44
N THR A 4 -0.88 44.32 -2.36
CA THR A 4 0.17 44.28 -1.33
C THR A 4 0.29 42.88 -0.71
N ASN A 5 -0.84 42.25 -0.40
CA ASN A 5 -0.88 40.86 0.10
C ASN A 5 -0.44 39.82 -0.94
N LYS A 6 -0.62 40.10 -2.23
CA LYS A 6 -0.13 39.24 -3.33
C LYS A 6 1.40 39.35 -3.44
N LEU A 7 1.94 40.57 -3.38
CA LEU A 7 3.38 40.84 -3.45
C LEU A 7 4.14 40.22 -2.26
N ILE A 8 3.61 40.35 -1.04
CA ILE A 8 4.18 39.76 0.17
C ILE A 8 4.24 38.22 0.06
N LYS A 9 3.16 37.58 -0.42
CA LYS A 9 3.13 36.12 -0.64
C LYS A 9 4.13 35.66 -1.70
N ILE A 10 4.36 36.47 -2.74
CA ILE A 10 5.37 36.19 -3.78
C ILE A 10 6.78 36.28 -3.19
N LEU A 11 7.09 37.36 -2.47
CA LEU A 11 8.38 37.54 -1.79
C LEU A 11 8.66 36.43 -0.77
N GLU A 12 7.66 35.99 -0.02
CA GLU A 12 7.79 34.84 0.89
C GLU A 12 8.09 33.54 0.15
N ARG A 13 7.48 33.29 -1.02
CA ARG A 13 7.76 32.12 -1.85
C ARG A 13 9.18 32.14 -2.38
N ILE A 14 9.64 33.29 -2.89
CA ILE A 14 11.00 33.48 -3.40
C ILE A 14 12.02 33.22 -2.29
N LYS A 15 11.86 33.88 -1.13
CA LYS A 15 12.74 33.66 0.03
C LYS A 15 12.76 32.21 0.50
N ASN A 16 11.63 31.51 0.48
CA ASN A 16 11.59 30.08 0.82
C ASN A 16 12.31 29.19 -0.20
N PHE A 17 12.25 29.54 -1.49
CA PHE A 17 12.96 28.81 -2.54
C PHE A 17 14.47 28.92 -2.35
N PHE A 18 14.98 30.13 -2.09
CA PHE A 18 16.41 30.35 -1.82
C PHE A 18 16.91 29.58 -0.58
N VAL A 19 16.11 29.47 0.48
CA VAL A 19 16.53 28.71 1.68
C VAL A 19 16.61 27.20 1.42
N VAL A 20 15.80 26.67 0.49
CA VAL A 20 15.80 25.23 0.13
C VAL A 20 16.78 24.93 -1.01
N PHE A 21 17.28 25.95 -1.70
CA PHE A 21 18.15 25.82 -2.87
C PHE A 21 19.37 24.90 -2.65
N PRO A 22 20.12 24.95 -1.52
CA PRO A 22 21.24 24.03 -1.30
C PRO A 22 20.86 22.54 -1.34
N VAL A 23 19.64 22.21 -0.87
CA VAL A 23 19.11 20.84 -0.90
C VAL A 23 18.78 20.42 -2.33
N ILE A 24 18.14 21.31 -3.10
CA ILE A 24 17.80 21.07 -4.50
C ILE A 24 19.08 20.86 -5.31
N LEU A 25 20.08 21.72 -5.12
CA LEU A 25 21.37 21.61 -5.80
C LEU A 25 22.05 20.27 -5.47
N SER A 26 22.08 19.87 -4.20
CA SER A 26 22.64 18.57 -3.78
C SER A 26 21.94 17.39 -4.46
N MET A 27 20.62 17.45 -4.61
CA MET A 27 19.84 16.41 -5.30
C MET A 27 20.12 16.40 -6.80
N VAL A 28 20.24 17.56 -7.46
CA VAL A 28 20.54 17.63 -8.90
C VAL A 28 21.94 17.06 -9.19
N ILE A 29 22.93 17.39 -8.38
CA ILE A 29 24.30 16.83 -8.52
C ILE A 29 24.28 15.32 -8.31
N LEU A 30 23.55 14.83 -7.30
CA LEU A 30 23.39 13.38 -7.06
C LEU A 30 22.65 12.67 -8.21
N ALA A 31 21.65 13.32 -8.82
CA ALA A 31 20.98 12.79 -10.01
C ALA A 31 21.94 12.69 -11.21
N ALA A 32 22.78 13.70 -11.42
CA ALA A 32 23.81 13.69 -12.47
C ALA A 32 24.82 12.54 -12.27
N HIS A 33 25.20 12.25 -11.02
CA HIS A 33 26.03 11.10 -10.66
C HIS A 33 25.38 9.78 -11.06
N PHE A 34 24.11 9.54 -10.69
CA PHE A 34 23.40 8.33 -11.08
C PHE A 34 23.19 8.20 -12.59
N SER A 35 23.02 9.34 -13.28
CA SER A 35 22.92 9.35 -14.74
C SER A 35 24.22 8.88 -15.38
N ARG A 36 25.37 9.31 -14.85
CA ARG A 36 26.70 8.89 -15.32
C ARG A 36 26.96 7.40 -15.11
N HIS A 37 26.38 6.81 -14.05
CA HIS A 37 26.44 5.38 -13.78
C HIS A 37 25.39 4.54 -14.54
N ASN A 38 24.63 5.14 -15.46
CA ASN A 38 23.57 4.47 -16.21
C ASN A 38 22.52 3.79 -15.30
N ILE A 39 22.13 4.43 -14.19
CA ILE A 39 21.07 3.97 -13.28
C ILE A 39 19.83 4.84 -13.46
N PRO A 40 19.02 4.63 -14.50
CA PRO A 40 18.00 5.59 -14.94
C PRO A 40 16.85 5.73 -13.92
N ASN A 41 16.47 4.65 -13.22
CA ASN A 41 15.45 4.69 -12.17
C ASN A 41 15.87 5.61 -11.01
N LEU A 42 17.11 5.49 -10.54
CA LEU A 42 17.60 6.32 -9.44
C LEU A 42 17.85 7.75 -9.88
N THR A 43 18.26 7.95 -11.13
CA THR A 43 18.41 9.26 -11.78
C THR A 43 17.10 10.03 -11.75
N LEU A 44 16.03 9.48 -12.34
CA LEU A 44 14.74 10.17 -12.41
C LEU A 44 14.08 10.31 -11.03
N PHE A 45 14.18 9.30 -10.16
CA PHE A 45 13.70 9.44 -8.78
C PHE A 45 14.36 10.65 -8.08
N THR A 46 15.68 10.75 -8.17
CA THR A 46 16.46 11.82 -7.51
C THR A 46 16.19 13.18 -8.13
N LEU A 47 16.09 13.25 -9.46
CA LEU A 47 15.83 14.47 -10.21
C LEU A 47 14.45 15.07 -9.88
N PHE A 48 13.43 14.23 -9.74
CA PHE A 48 12.07 14.65 -9.44
C PHE A 48 11.77 14.76 -7.93
N PHE A 49 12.60 14.19 -7.06
CA PHE A 49 12.45 14.27 -5.61
C PHE A 49 12.24 15.71 -5.10
N PRO A 50 12.98 16.75 -5.55
CA PRO A 50 12.76 18.13 -5.11
C PRO A 50 11.31 18.63 -5.21
N LEU A 51 10.49 18.06 -6.11
CA LEU A 51 9.08 18.44 -6.22
C LEU A 51 8.28 18.17 -4.94
N ILE A 52 8.68 17.18 -4.12
CA ILE A 52 7.97 16.91 -2.86
C ILE A 52 8.21 18.01 -1.81
N LEU A 53 9.30 18.79 -1.92
CA LEU A 53 9.62 19.91 -1.02
C LEU A 53 8.59 21.05 -1.10
N PHE A 54 7.76 21.07 -2.14
CA PHE A 54 6.63 21.99 -2.22
C PHE A 54 5.48 21.61 -1.26
N SER A 55 5.46 20.38 -0.75
CA SER A 55 4.54 19.94 0.30
C SER A 55 4.96 20.52 1.66
N LYS A 56 4.04 21.20 2.36
CA LYS A 56 4.31 21.87 3.65
C LYS A 56 4.27 20.92 4.86
N ARG A 57 4.54 19.64 4.64
CA ARG A 57 4.34 18.56 5.63
C ARG A 57 5.63 18.18 6.32
N GLU A 58 5.57 17.87 7.60
CA GLU A 58 6.77 17.55 8.38
C GLU A 58 7.47 16.26 7.90
N TRP A 59 6.72 15.26 7.42
CA TRP A 59 7.31 14.01 6.96
C TRP A 59 8.29 14.21 5.78
N VAL A 60 8.06 15.23 4.94
CA VAL A 60 8.93 15.54 3.79
C VAL A 60 10.31 15.96 4.26
N LYS A 61 10.41 16.77 5.30
CA LYS A 61 11.69 17.11 5.94
C LYS A 61 12.43 15.85 6.39
N LYS A 62 11.74 14.92 7.06
CA LYS A 62 12.35 13.69 7.59
C LYS A 62 12.90 12.80 6.48
N VAL A 63 12.11 12.55 5.44
CA VAL A 63 12.54 11.76 4.28
C VAL A 63 13.69 12.45 3.55
N THR A 64 13.62 13.77 3.37
CA THR A 64 14.70 14.54 2.72
C THR A 64 16.01 14.41 3.49
N LEU A 65 15.98 14.52 4.82
CA LEU A 65 17.17 14.35 5.65
C LEU A 65 17.76 12.94 5.51
N VAL A 66 16.94 11.90 5.53
CA VAL A 66 17.39 10.52 5.28
C VAL A 66 18.02 10.41 3.90
N PHE A 67 17.40 10.99 2.87
CA PHE A 67 17.91 10.93 1.51
C PHE A 67 19.26 11.65 1.35
N LEU A 68 19.45 12.81 2.00
CA LEU A 68 20.73 13.52 2.02
C LEU A 68 21.82 12.73 2.75
N ILE A 69 21.48 12.03 3.84
CA ILE A 69 22.41 11.13 4.54
C ILE A 69 22.82 9.97 3.63
N LEU A 70 21.87 9.35 2.91
CA LEU A 70 22.18 8.31 1.93
C LEU A 70 23.07 8.85 0.79
N GLY A 71 22.78 10.05 0.29
CA GLY A 71 23.62 10.73 -0.70
C GLY A 71 25.04 10.99 -0.21
N PHE A 72 25.21 11.40 1.05
CA PHE A 72 26.52 11.54 1.68
C PHE A 72 27.31 10.23 1.65
N PHE A 73 26.71 9.12 2.08
CA PHE A 73 27.38 7.82 2.05
C PHE A 73 27.69 7.34 0.63
N GLU A 74 26.81 7.62 -0.33
CA GLU A 74 27.04 7.32 -1.74
C GLU A 74 28.26 8.08 -2.30
N TRP A 75 28.44 9.35 -1.92
CA TRP A 75 29.62 10.12 -2.29
C TRP A 75 30.90 9.57 -1.66
N ILE A 76 30.86 9.15 -0.39
CA ILE A 76 32.00 8.51 0.28
C ILE A 76 32.36 7.19 -0.43
N ARG A 77 31.36 6.35 -0.72
CA ARG A 77 31.54 5.09 -1.46
C ARG A 77 32.15 5.34 -2.84
N THR A 78 31.64 6.32 -3.58
CA THR A 78 32.13 6.70 -4.91
C THR A 78 33.57 7.19 -4.85
N THR A 79 33.89 8.02 -3.86
CA THR A 79 35.25 8.53 -3.64
C THR A 79 36.23 7.37 -3.42
N TYR A 80 35.86 6.41 -2.56
CA TYR A 80 36.66 5.22 -2.31
C TYR A 80 36.90 4.41 -3.59
N ILE A 81 35.85 4.06 -4.32
CA ILE A 81 35.95 3.25 -5.55
C ILE A 81 36.83 3.93 -6.60
N LEU A 82 36.60 5.21 -6.88
CA LEU A 82 37.38 5.93 -7.89
C LEU A 82 38.84 6.12 -7.48
N THR A 83 39.11 6.25 -6.18
CA THR A 83 40.48 6.33 -5.66
C THR A 83 41.20 5.01 -5.88
N MET A 84 40.57 3.89 -5.54
CA MET A 84 41.15 2.56 -5.75
C MET A 84 41.45 2.30 -7.24
N VAL A 85 40.53 2.67 -8.13
CA VAL A 85 40.76 2.57 -9.58
C VAL A 85 41.95 3.43 -10.01
N ARG A 86 42.05 4.68 -9.54
CA ARG A 86 43.17 5.58 -9.91
C ARG A 86 44.53 5.12 -9.40
N ILE A 87 44.57 4.53 -8.20
CA ILE A 87 45.79 3.93 -7.65
C ILE A 87 46.26 2.78 -8.56
N GLN A 88 45.35 1.93 -9.03
CA GLN A 88 45.68 0.81 -9.91
C GLN A 88 46.22 1.24 -11.28
N ILE A 89 45.75 2.37 -11.82
CA ILE A 89 46.22 2.91 -13.12
C ILE A 89 47.30 4.00 -12.97
N HIS A 90 47.90 4.14 -11.79
CA HIS A 90 48.95 5.11 -11.49
C HIS A 90 48.60 6.58 -11.84
N GLN A 91 47.35 6.99 -11.65
CA GLN A 91 46.90 8.37 -11.91
C GLN A 91 46.77 9.20 -10.63
N PRO A 92 47.00 10.53 -10.69
CA PRO A 92 46.83 11.40 -9.54
C PRO A 92 45.35 11.47 -9.09
N PHE A 93 45.09 11.30 -7.80
CA PHE A 93 43.73 11.20 -7.24
C PHE A 93 43.39 12.28 -6.19
N ILE A 94 44.39 13.00 -5.66
CA ILE A 94 44.20 13.98 -4.56
C ILE A 94 43.14 15.03 -4.89
N ARG A 95 43.23 15.66 -6.07
CA ARG A 95 42.26 16.68 -6.51
C ARG A 95 40.83 16.14 -6.55
N MET A 96 40.65 14.90 -7.02
CA MET A 96 39.34 14.25 -7.10
C MET A 96 38.78 13.95 -5.71
N ILE A 97 39.61 13.46 -4.78
CA ILE A 97 39.20 13.23 -3.38
C ILE A 97 38.69 14.53 -2.76
N ILE A 98 39.45 15.62 -2.89
CA ILE A 98 39.05 16.93 -2.34
C ILE A 98 37.67 17.33 -2.88
N ILE A 99 37.47 17.26 -4.21
CA ILE A 99 36.20 17.62 -4.85
C ILE A 99 35.05 16.75 -4.31
N LEU A 100 35.19 15.43 -4.31
CA LEU A 100 34.09 14.52 -3.94
C LEU A 100 33.77 14.55 -2.45
N VAL A 101 34.78 14.71 -1.59
CA VAL A 101 34.58 14.90 -0.14
C VAL A 101 33.88 16.23 0.13
N THR A 102 34.26 17.31 -0.56
CA THR A 102 33.54 18.59 -0.46
C THR A 102 32.09 18.44 -0.89
N VAL A 103 31.81 17.75 -2.00
CA VAL A 103 30.43 17.47 -2.46
C VAL A 103 29.66 16.63 -1.43
N ALA A 104 30.29 15.63 -0.81
CA ALA A 104 29.69 14.82 0.24
C ALA A 104 29.28 15.70 1.44
N ILE A 105 30.22 16.52 1.94
CA ILE A 105 30.00 17.41 3.08
C ILE A 105 28.89 18.42 2.76
N LEU A 106 28.92 19.06 1.58
CA LEU A 106 27.89 20.00 1.15
C LEU A 106 26.51 19.33 1.07
N THR A 107 26.45 18.10 0.57
CA THR A 107 25.21 17.30 0.54
C THR A 107 24.63 17.13 1.95
N LEU A 108 25.46 16.77 2.93
CA LEU A 108 25.02 16.57 4.31
C LEU A 108 24.62 17.89 4.99
N ILE A 109 25.46 18.93 4.87
CA ILE A 109 25.26 20.24 5.49
C ILE A 109 24.04 20.95 4.89
N SER A 110 23.70 20.71 3.62
CA SER A 110 22.49 21.25 3.00
C SER A 110 21.22 20.93 3.81
N GLY A 111 21.20 19.81 4.55
CA GLY A 111 20.08 19.44 5.43
C GLY A 111 19.88 20.38 6.63
N LEU A 112 20.90 21.15 7.03
CA LEU A 112 20.81 22.09 8.15
C LEU A 112 19.81 23.23 7.89
N VAL A 113 19.45 23.51 6.64
CA VAL A 113 18.42 24.50 6.30
C VAL A 113 17.10 24.21 7.01
N PHE A 114 16.78 22.92 7.25
CA PHE A 114 15.57 22.50 7.94
C PHE A 114 15.58 22.75 9.47
N LYS A 115 16.71 23.20 10.04
CA LYS A 115 16.79 23.69 11.43
C LYS A 115 16.45 25.17 11.56
N THR A 116 16.41 25.93 10.46
CA THR A 116 16.00 27.35 10.49
C THR A 116 14.54 27.49 10.94
N GLU A 117 14.24 28.53 11.73
CA GLU A 117 12.86 28.79 12.20
C GLU A 117 11.87 28.94 11.04
N ARG A 118 12.32 29.53 9.94
CA ARG A 118 11.54 29.69 8.71
C ARG A 118 11.05 28.34 8.15
N LEU A 119 11.96 27.36 8.01
CA LEU A 119 11.58 26.04 7.49
C LEU A 119 10.89 25.17 8.55
N LYS A 120 11.23 25.30 9.84
CA LYS A 120 10.47 24.65 10.92
C LYS A 120 8.99 25.06 10.86
N LYS A 121 8.69 26.36 10.72
CA LYS A 121 7.31 26.85 10.60
C LYS A 121 6.63 26.34 9.33
N ARG A 122 7.35 26.30 8.19
CA ARG A 122 6.81 25.82 6.91
C ARG A 122 6.43 24.34 6.92
N TYR A 123 7.28 23.49 7.50
CA TYR A 123 7.09 22.03 7.52
C TYR A 123 6.54 21.54 8.88
N SER A 124 5.53 22.22 9.42
CA SER A 124 4.91 21.92 10.72
C SER A 124 3.59 21.16 10.60
N GLN A 125 3.05 20.99 9.38
CA GLN A 125 1.76 20.33 9.20
C GLN A 125 1.84 18.84 9.53
N ASN A 126 0.84 18.36 10.31
CA ASN A 126 0.62 16.95 10.66
C ASN A 126 1.83 16.27 11.32
N SER A 127 2.46 17.00 12.24
CA SER A 127 3.62 16.58 13.03
C SER A 127 3.41 15.25 13.78
N ASN A 128 2.22 15.06 14.34
CA ASN A 128 1.79 13.85 15.06
C ASN A 128 1.92 12.55 14.22
N THR A 129 1.82 12.66 12.90
CA THR A 129 1.90 11.57 11.92
C THR A 129 3.20 11.55 11.11
N ALA A 130 4.10 12.52 11.33
CA ALA A 130 5.24 12.74 10.46
C ALA A 130 6.19 11.54 10.37
N SER A 131 6.49 10.89 11.50
CA SER A 131 7.35 9.68 11.52
C SER A 131 6.69 8.51 10.78
N MET A 132 5.40 8.31 11.01
CA MET A 132 4.61 7.25 10.39
C MET A 132 4.59 7.40 8.85
N SER A 133 4.32 8.60 8.35
CA SER A 133 4.32 8.88 6.91
C SER A 133 5.72 8.81 6.28
N ALA A 134 6.77 9.20 7.01
CA ALA A 134 8.14 9.03 6.53
C ALA A 134 8.51 7.54 6.38
N TRP A 135 8.14 6.70 7.35
CA TRP A 135 8.33 5.25 7.24
C TRP A 135 7.55 4.64 6.07
N ALA A 136 6.29 5.06 5.86
CA ALA A 136 5.49 4.61 4.72
C ALA A 136 6.17 4.98 3.38
N PHE A 137 6.71 6.19 3.25
CA PHE A 137 7.48 6.61 2.08
C PHE A 137 8.73 5.74 1.87
N ILE A 138 9.56 5.60 2.92
CA ILE A 138 10.87 4.94 2.85
C ILE A 138 10.69 3.46 2.53
N LEU A 139 9.79 2.77 3.23
CA LEU A 139 9.53 1.34 3.01
C LEU A 139 8.95 1.08 1.61
N THR A 140 8.02 1.91 1.15
CA THR A 140 7.46 1.78 -0.22
C THR A 140 8.55 1.97 -1.27
N SER A 141 9.39 3.00 -1.10
CA SER A 141 10.51 3.26 -2.01
C SER A 141 11.48 2.08 -2.03
N LEU A 142 11.90 1.61 -0.84
CA LEU A 142 12.85 0.51 -0.68
C LEU A 142 12.33 -0.78 -1.33
N VAL A 143 11.10 -1.18 -1.02
CA VAL A 143 10.50 -2.41 -1.56
C VAL A 143 10.40 -2.34 -3.09
N LEU A 144 9.94 -1.22 -3.65
CA LEU A 144 9.81 -1.07 -5.10
C LEU A 144 11.16 -0.98 -5.82
N PHE A 145 12.17 -0.32 -5.24
CA PHE A 145 13.53 -0.31 -5.77
C PHE A 145 14.16 -1.72 -5.74
N ILE A 146 14.02 -2.44 -4.64
CA ILE A 146 14.50 -3.83 -4.56
C ILE A 146 13.78 -4.70 -5.60
N ALA A 147 12.46 -4.57 -5.71
CA ALA A 147 11.68 -5.32 -6.70
C ALA A 147 12.12 -5.00 -8.14
N SER A 148 12.40 -3.73 -8.47
CA SER A 148 12.80 -3.36 -9.83
C SER A 148 14.21 -3.83 -10.20
N ILE A 149 15.12 -3.99 -9.23
CA ILE A 149 16.49 -4.45 -9.47
C ILE A 149 16.60 -5.97 -9.43
N LYS A 150 15.85 -6.64 -8.54
CA LYS A 150 15.98 -8.09 -8.31
C LYS A 150 15.17 -8.96 -9.26
N THR A 151 14.31 -8.37 -10.09
CA THR A 151 13.45 -9.14 -10.99
C THR A 151 13.92 -9.02 -12.43
N PRO A 152 13.94 -10.13 -13.18
CA PRO A 152 14.42 -10.13 -14.57
C PRO A 152 13.44 -9.44 -15.53
N ILE A 153 12.21 -9.17 -15.07
CA ILE A 153 11.14 -8.53 -15.83
C ILE A 153 10.99 -7.10 -15.32
N LYS A 154 10.70 -6.16 -16.21
CA LYS A 154 10.31 -4.79 -15.87
C LYS A 154 9.00 -4.78 -15.07
N ILE A 155 9.10 -4.94 -13.75
CA ILE A 155 7.93 -5.03 -12.86
C ILE A 155 7.11 -3.75 -12.90
N LEU A 156 7.79 -2.60 -12.76
CA LEU A 156 7.17 -1.28 -12.79
C LEU A 156 6.58 -1.00 -14.17
N LEU A 157 5.35 -0.49 -14.20
CA LEU A 157 4.65 -0.28 -15.45
C LEU A 157 5.32 0.82 -16.28
N ALA A 158 5.77 1.90 -15.64
CA ALA A 158 6.38 3.04 -16.30
C ALA A 158 7.66 2.67 -17.07
N ASP A 159 8.47 1.76 -16.52
CA ASP A 159 9.70 1.25 -17.17
C ASP A 159 9.44 0.52 -18.50
N ARG A 160 8.21 0.05 -18.71
CA ARG A 160 7.78 -0.60 -19.98
C ARG A 160 7.48 0.42 -21.07
N PHE A 161 7.18 1.67 -20.71
CA PHE A 161 6.90 2.75 -21.66
C PHE A 161 8.15 3.59 -21.92
N LEU A 162 8.87 3.98 -20.88
CA LEU A 162 10.08 4.79 -20.97
C LEU A 162 11.14 4.23 -20.01
N PRO A 163 12.35 3.86 -20.49
CA PRO A 163 13.41 3.38 -19.61
C PRO A 163 13.73 4.39 -18.50
N GLY A 164 13.73 3.96 -17.24
CA GLY A 164 14.01 4.84 -16.09
C GLY A 164 12.78 5.46 -15.46
N ALA A 165 11.65 5.49 -16.15
CA ALA A 165 10.42 6.12 -15.64
C ALA A 165 9.87 5.40 -14.41
N GLY A 166 10.30 4.16 -14.14
CA GLY A 166 10.05 3.48 -12.88
C GLY A 166 10.52 4.28 -11.67
N GLY A 167 11.59 5.07 -11.79
CA GLY A 167 12.01 6.03 -10.74
C GLY A 167 10.93 7.03 -10.36
N ILE A 168 10.22 7.58 -11.34
CA ILE A 168 9.11 8.52 -11.12
C ILE A 168 7.92 7.79 -10.51
N GLU A 169 7.59 6.59 -11.01
CA GLU A 169 6.53 5.75 -10.47
C GLU A 169 6.75 5.43 -8.98
N ILE A 170 7.98 5.05 -8.60
CA ILE A 170 8.35 4.80 -7.20
C ILE A 170 8.14 6.06 -6.35
N LEU A 171 8.60 7.23 -6.82
CA LEU A 171 8.45 8.48 -6.09
C LEU A 171 6.97 8.83 -5.86
N LEU A 172 6.13 8.67 -6.90
CA LEU A 172 4.70 8.93 -6.82
C LEU A 172 3.99 7.95 -5.86
N LEU A 173 4.30 6.66 -5.93
CA LEU A 173 3.71 5.64 -5.06
C LEU A 173 4.16 5.76 -3.61
N ALA A 174 5.45 6.06 -3.37
CA ALA A 174 5.96 6.30 -2.02
C ALA A 174 5.33 7.55 -1.39
N THR A 175 5.18 8.61 -2.19
CA THR A 175 4.48 9.83 -1.79
C THR A 175 3.01 9.55 -1.48
N TYR A 176 2.33 8.79 -2.34
CA TYR A 176 0.96 8.33 -2.15
C TYR A 176 0.79 7.52 -0.85
N SER A 177 1.69 6.58 -0.58
CA SER A 177 1.74 5.79 0.66
C SER A 177 1.82 6.68 1.90
N ALA A 178 2.73 7.66 1.89
CA ALA A 178 2.88 8.63 2.98
C ALA A 178 1.64 9.48 3.22
N PHE A 179 0.95 9.90 2.15
CA PHE A 179 -0.30 10.65 2.25
C PHE A 179 -1.45 9.80 2.80
N ILE A 180 -1.55 8.54 2.39
CA ILE A 180 -2.62 7.66 2.82
C ILE A 180 -2.48 7.27 4.28
N SER A 181 -1.28 6.91 4.73
CA SER A 181 -1.06 6.57 6.13
C SER A 181 -1.49 7.73 7.04
N GLU A 182 -1.10 8.95 6.68
CA GLU A 182 -1.47 10.18 7.38
C GLU A 182 -2.99 10.39 7.42
N LYS A 183 -3.64 10.25 6.26
CA LYS A 183 -5.07 10.50 6.08
C LYS A 183 -5.93 9.45 6.79
N LEU A 184 -5.53 8.19 6.78
CA LEU A 184 -6.21 7.11 7.52
C LEU A 184 -6.09 7.29 9.03
N PHE A 185 -4.94 7.79 9.51
CA PHE A 185 -4.73 8.00 10.94
C PHE A 185 -5.51 9.21 11.47
N ASN A 186 -5.41 10.36 10.82
CA ASN A 186 -5.99 11.63 11.31
C ASN A 186 -7.49 11.77 11.05
N SER A 187 -8.08 10.99 10.14
CA SER A 187 -9.48 11.19 9.80
C SER A 187 -10.45 10.56 10.80
N LYS A 188 -11.50 11.31 11.15
CA LYS A 188 -12.69 10.78 11.83
C LYS A 188 -13.57 9.91 10.91
N LYS A 189 -13.39 9.94 9.58
CA LYS A 189 -14.20 9.23 8.57
C LYS A 189 -13.40 8.12 7.87
N ILE A 190 -12.80 7.23 8.64
CA ILE A 190 -11.93 6.15 8.15
C ILE A 190 -12.69 5.27 7.16
N ASP A 191 -13.94 4.93 7.48
CA ASP A 191 -14.80 4.09 6.67
C ASP A 191 -14.94 4.59 5.22
N ARG A 192 -15.15 5.90 5.03
CA ARG A 192 -15.29 6.52 3.71
C ARG A 192 -13.95 6.59 2.97
N ILE A 193 -12.89 6.96 3.68
CA ILE A 193 -11.56 7.12 3.09
C ILE A 193 -11.01 5.76 2.64
N ARG A 194 -11.09 4.76 3.52
CA ARG A 194 -10.76 3.37 3.22
C ARG A 194 -11.53 2.88 2.00
N SER A 195 -12.86 3.06 1.99
CA SER A 195 -13.69 2.61 0.87
C SER A 195 -13.27 3.26 -0.46
N LYS A 196 -12.88 4.54 -0.46
CA LYS A 196 -12.40 5.24 -1.66
C LYS A 196 -11.05 4.74 -2.13
N ILE A 197 -10.08 4.59 -1.22
CA ILE A 197 -8.74 4.07 -1.52
C ILE A 197 -8.81 2.63 -2.05
N TRP A 198 -9.67 1.82 -1.45
CA TRP A 198 -9.88 0.44 -1.84
C TRP A 198 -10.55 0.32 -3.21
N LEU A 199 -11.55 1.16 -3.50
CA LEU A 199 -12.16 1.24 -4.83
C LEU A 199 -11.17 1.76 -5.88
N PHE A 200 -10.35 2.76 -5.54
CA PHE A 200 -9.29 3.25 -6.43
C PHE A 200 -8.34 2.13 -6.86
N PHE A 201 -7.91 1.29 -5.91
CA PHE A 201 -7.09 0.11 -6.22
C PHE A 201 -7.76 -0.84 -7.20
N SER A 202 -9.04 -1.16 -6.97
CA SER A 202 -9.82 -2.01 -7.87
C SER A 202 -9.94 -1.40 -9.27
N ILE A 203 -10.22 -0.10 -9.37
CA ILE A 203 -10.32 0.61 -10.66
C ILE A 203 -8.99 0.55 -11.42
N VAL A 204 -7.87 0.86 -10.76
CA VAL A 204 -6.54 0.81 -11.41
C VAL A 204 -6.25 -0.59 -11.93
N PHE A 205 -6.44 -1.62 -11.08
CA PHE A 205 -6.22 -3.02 -11.45
C PHE A 205 -7.04 -3.46 -12.67
N PHE A 206 -8.36 -3.26 -12.63
CA PHE A 206 -9.24 -3.68 -13.73
C PHE A 206 -9.09 -2.83 -14.99
N SER A 207 -8.78 -1.53 -14.87
CA SER A 207 -8.50 -0.69 -16.03
C SER A 207 -7.25 -1.18 -16.76
N GLN A 208 -6.18 -1.50 -16.03
CA GLN A 208 -4.97 -2.09 -16.62
C GLN A 208 -5.26 -3.44 -17.28
N LEU A 209 -6.04 -4.31 -16.63
CA LEU A 209 -6.43 -5.60 -17.21
C LEU A 209 -7.23 -5.42 -18.52
N ILE A 210 -8.24 -4.55 -18.53
CA ILE A 210 -9.07 -4.27 -19.70
C ILE A 210 -8.22 -3.71 -20.84
N LEU A 211 -7.38 -2.71 -20.57
CA LEU A 211 -6.45 -2.15 -21.58
C LEU A 211 -5.52 -3.22 -22.14
N GLY A 212 -5.03 -4.11 -21.27
CA GLY A 212 -4.22 -5.26 -21.67
C GLY A 212 -4.96 -6.21 -22.62
N LEU A 213 -6.21 -6.56 -22.29
CA LEU A 213 -7.07 -7.44 -23.09
C LEU A 213 -7.50 -6.80 -24.43
N LEU A 214 -7.61 -5.47 -24.48
CA LEU A 214 -7.91 -4.71 -25.71
C LEU A 214 -6.70 -4.62 -26.68
N GLY A 215 -5.60 -5.32 -26.41
CA GLY A 215 -4.44 -5.42 -27.30
C GLY A 215 -3.25 -4.54 -26.90
N LEU A 216 -3.34 -3.73 -25.84
CA LEU A 216 -2.19 -3.01 -25.30
C LEU A 216 -1.36 -3.96 -24.42
N ASN A 217 -0.66 -4.92 -25.03
CA ASN A 217 0.10 -5.97 -24.35
C ASN A 217 1.17 -5.45 -23.36
N LYS A 218 1.60 -4.18 -23.51
CA LYS A 218 2.42 -3.49 -22.49
C LYS A 218 1.72 -3.41 -21.12
N PHE A 219 0.40 -3.62 -21.06
CA PHE A 219 -0.45 -3.81 -19.88
C PHE A 219 -0.79 -5.29 -19.53
N LEU A 220 -0.28 -6.36 -20.20
CA LEU A 220 -0.26 -7.78 -19.73
C LEU A 220 1.13 -8.43 -19.48
N MET A 221 1.40 -9.09 -18.33
CA MET A 221 2.80 -9.39 -17.91
C MET A 221 3.43 -10.58 -18.61
N THR A 222 2.66 -11.63 -18.84
CA THR A 222 3.17 -12.94 -19.29
C THR A 222 2.49 -13.43 -20.57
N GLY A 223 1.71 -12.58 -21.24
CA GLY A 223 0.89 -12.96 -22.40
C GLY A 223 -0.20 -14.02 -22.11
N LYS A 224 -0.21 -14.62 -20.91
CA LYS A 224 -1.19 -15.59 -20.46
C LYS A 224 -2.26 -14.91 -19.63
N LEU A 225 -3.53 -15.23 -19.93
CA LEU A 225 -4.67 -14.72 -19.18
C LEU A 225 -4.72 -15.34 -17.78
N HIS A 226 -4.41 -14.56 -16.75
CA HIS A 226 -4.70 -14.94 -15.37
C HIS A 226 -6.06 -14.34 -14.99
N LEU A 227 -7.06 -15.20 -14.82
CA LEU A 227 -8.40 -14.79 -14.41
C LEU A 227 -8.35 -14.14 -13.02
N PRO A 228 -8.79 -12.87 -12.85
CA PRO A 228 -8.77 -12.17 -11.56
C PRO A 228 -9.96 -12.61 -10.69
N VAL A 229 -10.02 -13.90 -10.38
CA VAL A 229 -11.06 -14.48 -9.54
C VAL A 229 -10.37 -15.02 -8.29
N PRO A 230 -10.72 -14.56 -7.07
CA PRO A 230 -10.04 -14.97 -5.84
C PRO A 230 -9.97 -16.50 -5.63
N ALA A 231 -10.95 -17.26 -6.12
CA ALA A 231 -10.92 -18.72 -6.11
C ALA A 231 -9.68 -19.31 -6.83
N MET A 232 -9.17 -18.64 -7.86
CA MET A 232 -8.00 -19.09 -8.63
C MET A 232 -6.70 -19.02 -7.85
N ILE A 233 -6.66 -18.30 -6.72
CA ILE A 233 -5.51 -18.34 -5.81
C ILE A 233 -5.30 -19.77 -5.29
N VAL A 234 -6.37 -20.52 -5.04
CA VAL A 234 -6.30 -21.92 -4.60
C VAL A 234 -6.41 -22.88 -5.79
N GLY A 235 -7.44 -22.73 -6.63
CA GLY A 235 -7.72 -23.67 -7.72
C GLY A 235 -6.65 -23.68 -8.83
N GLY A 236 -6.07 -22.51 -9.14
CA GLY A 236 -5.10 -22.37 -10.23
C GLY A 236 -3.82 -23.18 -10.04
N PRO A 237 -3.12 -23.07 -8.90
CA PRO A 237 -1.95 -23.89 -8.59
C PRO A 237 -2.26 -25.39 -8.48
N ILE A 238 -3.41 -25.76 -7.90
CA ILE A 238 -3.81 -27.17 -7.78
C ILE A 238 -3.98 -27.80 -9.17
N TYR A 239 -4.72 -27.12 -10.05
CA TYR A 239 -4.96 -27.58 -11.42
C TYR A 239 -3.67 -27.61 -12.26
N ARG A 240 -2.87 -26.53 -12.25
CA ARG A 240 -1.64 -26.43 -13.06
C ARG A 240 -0.47 -27.25 -12.51
N GLY A 241 -0.43 -27.50 -11.19
CA GLY A 241 0.72 -28.09 -10.51
C GLY A 241 1.92 -27.15 -10.28
N TYR A 242 1.84 -25.89 -10.72
CA TYR A 242 2.87 -24.87 -10.53
C TYR A 242 2.25 -23.47 -10.42
N GLY A 243 3.06 -22.45 -10.12
CA GLY A 243 2.62 -21.06 -10.05
C GLY A 243 2.09 -20.64 -8.68
N LEU A 244 2.93 -20.81 -7.64
CA LEU A 244 2.61 -20.48 -6.25
C LEU A 244 2.67 -18.97 -5.92
N PHE A 245 2.90 -18.13 -6.91
CA PHE A 245 3.09 -16.69 -6.68
C PHE A 245 1.91 -16.04 -5.93
N MET A 246 0.67 -16.22 -6.40
CA MET A 246 -0.51 -15.64 -5.76
C MET A 246 -0.75 -16.18 -4.33
N PRO A 247 -0.68 -17.49 -4.07
CA PRO A 247 -0.68 -18.01 -2.69
C PRO A 247 0.40 -17.41 -1.79
N ILE A 248 1.65 -17.32 -2.28
CA ILE A 248 2.77 -16.76 -1.51
C ILE A 248 2.50 -15.28 -1.19
N LEU A 249 2.06 -14.50 -2.18
CA LEU A 249 1.70 -13.09 -1.98
C LEU A 249 0.56 -12.94 -0.96
N LEU A 250 -0.47 -13.79 -1.03
CA LEU A 250 -1.55 -13.80 -0.06
C LEU A 250 -1.05 -14.17 1.35
N ILE A 251 -0.21 -15.20 1.50
CA ILE A 251 0.32 -15.63 2.79
C ILE A 251 1.20 -14.54 3.40
N VAL A 252 2.15 -13.99 2.63
CA VAL A 252 3.03 -12.91 3.09
C VAL A 252 2.20 -11.71 3.54
N THR A 253 1.19 -11.30 2.77
CA THR A 253 0.32 -10.19 3.21
C THR A 253 -0.50 -10.51 4.45
N ILE A 254 -1.01 -11.73 4.61
CA ILE A 254 -1.70 -12.14 5.84
C ILE A 254 -0.75 -12.10 7.04
N ILE A 255 0.52 -12.46 6.89
CA ILE A 255 1.50 -12.36 7.97
C ILE A 255 1.61 -10.92 8.46
N PHE A 256 1.75 -9.94 7.56
CA PHE A 256 1.95 -8.53 7.94
C PHE A 256 0.66 -7.80 8.34
N VAL A 257 -0.41 -7.92 7.53
CA VAL A 257 -1.65 -7.13 7.71
C VAL A 257 -2.87 -7.98 8.08
N GLY A 258 -2.72 -9.30 8.18
CA GLY A 258 -3.77 -10.21 8.65
C GLY A 258 -4.97 -10.26 7.68
N PRO A 259 -6.19 -10.38 8.21
CA PRO A 259 -7.40 -10.45 7.37
C PRO A 259 -7.75 -9.10 6.72
N ALA A 260 -6.95 -8.05 6.94
CA ALA A 260 -7.09 -6.75 6.28
C ALA A 260 -6.88 -6.79 4.76
N TRP A 261 -6.24 -7.85 4.24
CA TRP A 261 -6.18 -8.09 2.81
C TRP A 261 -7.57 -8.02 2.15
N CYS A 262 -8.58 -8.64 2.77
CA CYS A 262 -9.97 -8.63 2.29
C CYS A 262 -10.67 -7.27 2.37
N SER A 263 -10.12 -6.27 3.07
CA SER A 263 -10.76 -4.97 3.30
C SER A 263 -9.98 -3.76 2.77
N TYR A 264 -8.75 -3.98 2.30
CA TYR A 264 -7.86 -2.96 1.74
C TYR A 264 -7.19 -3.35 0.41
N LEU A 265 -6.89 -4.64 0.19
CA LEU A 265 -6.00 -5.09 -0.90
C LEU A 265 -6.70 -6.01 -1.92
N CYS A 266 -7.87 -6.56 -1.61
CA CYS A 266 -8.64 -7.39 -2.53
C CYS A 266 -9.42 -6.53 -3.52
N TYR A 267 -9.10 -6.59 -4.82
CA TYR A 267 -9.80 -5.80 -5.85
C TYR A 267 -11.29 -6.13 -5.98
N ILE A 268 -11.71 -7.38 -5.78
CA ILE A 268 -13.13 -7.79 -5.80
C ILE A 268 -13.89 -7.31 -4.57
N GLY A 269 -13.29 -7.39 -3.38
CA GLY A 269 -13.99 -7.01 -2.15
C GLY A 269 -14.42 -5.53 -2.14
N ALA A 270 -13.73 -4.67 -2.88
CA ALA A 270 -14.11 -3.27 -3.05
C ALA A 270 -15.50 -3.12 -3.71
N TRP A 271 -15.85 -3.99 -4.65
CA TRP A 271 -17.15 -4.00 -5.32
C TRP A 271 -18.25 -4.43 -4.35
N ASP A 272 -18.02 -5.52 -3.61
CA ASP A 272 -18.94 -6.03 -2.60
C ASP A 272 -19.22 -4.99 -1.51
N ASN A 273 -18.18 -4.32 -1.00
CA ASN A 273 -18.32 -3.23 -0.03
C ASN A 273 -19.09 -2.02 -0.61
N THR A 274 -18.85 -1.67 -1.87
CA THR A 274 -19.55 -0.54 -2.52
C THR A 274 -21.03 -0.84 -2.70
N LEU A 275 -21.37 -2.07 -3.10
CA LEU A 275 -22.75 -2.52 -3.28
C LEU A 275 -23.47 -2.68 -1.95
N ALA A 276 -22.84 -3.30 -0.95
CA ALA A 276 -23.38 -3.43 0.40
C ALA A 276 -23.70 -2.06 1.03
N ARG A 277 -22.85 -1.05 0.82
CA ARG A 277 -23.04 0.31 1.34
C ARG A 277 -24.24 1.06 0.77
N LYS A 278 -24.88 0.58 -0.29
CA LYS A 278 -26.16 1.14 -0.79
C LYS A 278 -27.29 0.97 0.22
N THR A 279 -27.22 -0.08 1.05
CA THR A 279 -28.13 -0.27 2.19
C THR A 279 -27.51 0.33 3.43
N LYS A 280 -28.22 1.29 4.05
CA LYS A 280 -27.71 2.06 5.20
C LYS A 280 -27.48 1.18 6.42
N ILE A 281 -28.46 0.33 6.75
CA ILE A 281 -28.45 -0.51 7.95
C ILE A 281 -28.21 -1.96 7.51
N PRO A 282 -27.08 -2.59 7.90
CA PRO A 282 -26.83 -3.99 7.60
C PRO A 282 -27.84 -4.87 8.36
N LYS A 283 -28.40 -5.85 7.67
CA LYS A 283 -29.24 -6.87 8.31
C LYS A 283 -28.38 -7.87 9.07
N ALA A 284 -28.95 -8.44 10.14
CA ALA A 284 -28.30 -9.51 10.88
C ALA A 284 -28.03 -10.71 9.96
N PHE A 285 -26.89 -11.37 10.20
CA PHE A 285 -26.42 -12.48 9.38
C PHE A 285 -26.03 -13.65 10.30
N SER A 286 -26.22 -14.89 9.85
CA SER A 286 -25.92 -16.10 10.64
C SER A 286 -24.42 -16.40 10.76
N VAL A 287 -24.01 -17.23 11.72
CA VAL A 287 -22.63 -17.73 11.88
C VAL A 287 -22.39 -19.01 11.06
N LYS A 288 -23.45 -19.70 10.62
CA LYS A 288 -23.38 -20.96 9.85
C LYS A 288 -22.65 -20.83 8.51
N TYR A 289 -22.49 -19.62 7.97
CA TYR A 289 -21.80 -19.35 6.71
C TYR A 289 -20.31 -19.69 6.71
N ARG A 290 -19.69 -19.88 7.90
CA ARG A 290 -18.34 -20.43 7.98
C ARG A 290 -18.23 -21.83 7.37
N ILE A 291 -19.22 -22.67 7.65
CA ILE A 291 -19.28 -24.05 7.15
C ILE A 291 -19.42 -23.98 5.63
N ILE A 292 -20.29 -23.09 5.12
CA ILE A 292 -20.49 -22.87 3.69
C ILE A 292 -19.19 -22.44 3.00
N GLN A 293 -18.45 -21.46 3.53
CA GLN A 293 -17.15 -21.08 2.96
C GLN A 293 -16.14 -22.22 2.96
N GLY A 294 -16.11 -23.02 4.03
CA GLY A 294 -15.27 -24.21 4.13
C GLY A 294 -15.62 -25.24 3.07
N SER A 295 -16.91 -25.55 2.91
CA SER A 295 -17.42 -26.45 1.88
C SER A 295 -17.09 -25.96 0.47
N ILE A 296 -17.23 -24.66 0.20
CA ILE A 296 -16.86 -24.07 -1.11
C ILE A 296 -15.35 -24.18 -1.36
N LEU A 297 -14.52 -23.89 -0.36
CA LEU A 297 -13.06 -24.05 -0.48
C LEU A 297 -12.67 -25.49 -0.81
N ILE A 298 -13.25 -26.46 -0.09
CA ILE A 298 -13.02 -27.89 -0.32
C ILE A 298 -13.50 -28.28 -1.73
N ALA A 299 -14.69 -27.84 -2.13
CA ALA A 299 -15.24 -28.11 -3.46
C ALA A 299 -14.34 -27.54 -4.58
N ILE A 300 -13.77 -26.34 -4.40
CA ILE A 300 -12.84 -25.74 -5.37
C ILE A 300 -11.53 -26.52 -5.44
N ALA A 301 -10.98 -26.92 -4.28
CA ALA A 301 -9.73 -27.69 -4.24
C ALA A 301 -9.91 -29.08 -4.87
N LEU A 302 -10.96 -29.81 -4.48
CA LEU A 302 -11.30 -31.12 -5.04
C LEU A 302 -11.65 -31.02 -6.53
N GLY A 303 -12.47 -30.05 -6.92
CA GLY A 303 -12.82 -29.82 -8.32
C GLY A 303 -11.59 -29.53 -9.18
N ALA A 304 -10.68 -28.66 -8.73
CA ALA A 304 -9.43 -28.39 -9.44
C ALA A 304 -8.53 -29.63 -9.55
N TYR A 305 -8.46 -30.45 -8.50
CA TYR A 305 -7.72 -31.70 -8.50
C TYR A 305 -8.34 -32.73 -9.48
N LEU A 306 -9.66 -32.90 -9.46
CA LEU A 306 -10.38 -33.82 -10.35
C LEU A 306 -10.25 -33.41 -11.82
N LEU A 307 -10.38 -32.12 -12.12
CA LEU A 307 -10.18 -31.61 -13.48
C LEU A 307 -8.77 -31.92 -13.99
N LYS A 308 -7.76 -31.84 -13.12
CA LYS A 308 -6.38 -32.20 -13.46
C LYS A 308 -6.23 -33.70 -13.67
N SER A 309 -6.73 -34.53 -12.75
CA SER A 309 -6.58 -35.99 -12.82
C SER A 309 -7.28 -36.59 -14.03
N LEU A 310 -8.38 -35.98 -14.47
CA LEU A 310 -9.13 -36.37 -15.67
C LEU A 310 -8.57 -35.77 -16.97
N GLY A 311 -7.47 -35.00 -16.92
CA GLY A 311 -6.85 -34.40 -18.10
C GLY A 311 -7.73 -33.37 -18.82
N VAL A 312 -8.67 -32.73 -18.12
CA VAL A 312 -9.61 -31.77 -18.72
C VAL A 312 -8.85 -30.56 -19.25
N ASN A 313 -9.21 -30.10 -20.45
CA ASN A 313 -8.59 -28.94 -21.11
C ASN A 313 -8.68 -27.66 -20.26
N TRP A 314 -7.61 -26.86 -20.28
CA TRP A 314 -7.50 -25.58 -19.54
C TRP A 314 -8.61 -24.59 -19.89
N VAL A 315 -9.13 -24.62 -21.12
CA VAL A 315 -10.23 -23.74 -21.54
C VAL A 315 -11.48 -23.98 -20.67
N ILE A 316 -11.82 -25.24 -20.43
CA ILE A 316 -12.99 -25.62 -19.61
C ILE A 316 -12.75 -25.18 -18.16
N ALA A 317 -11.56 -25.45 -17.61
CA ALA A 317 -11.21 -25.01 -16.26
C ALA A 317 -11.29 -23.47 -16.12
N SER A 318 -10.84 -22.72 -17.12
CA SER A 318 -10.95 -21.26 -17.18
C SER A 318 -12.40 -20.79 -17.28
N VAL A 319 -13.25 -21.44 -18.08
CA VAL A 319 -14.68 -21.12 -18.18
C VAL A 319 -15.38 -21.35 -16.84
N LEU A 320 -15.14 -22.47 -16.17
CA LEU A 320 -15.69 -22.75 -14.83
C LEU A 320 -15.24 -21.72 -13.79
N GLY A 321 -13.96 -21.35 -13.80
CA GLY A 321 -13.44 -20.28 -12.94
C GLY A 321 -14.07 -18.91 -13.24
N GLY A 322 -14.30 -18.60 -14.52
CA GLY A 322 -15.01 -17.40 -14.97
C GLY A 322 -16.47 -17.38 -14.51
N LEU A 323 -17.19 -18.49 -14.68
CA LEU A 323 -18.57 -18.66 -14.21
C LEU A 323 -18.67 -18.47 -12.69
N PHE A 324 -17.72 -19.04 -11.92
CA PHE A 324 -17.63 -18.80 -10.48
C PHE A 324 -17.47 -17.31 -10.15
N GLY A 325 -16.65 -16.59 -10.92
CA GLY A 325 -16.50 -15.14 -10.82
C GLY A 325 -17.81 -14.39 -11.09
N ILE A 326 -18.50 -14.71 -12.19
CA ILE A 326 -19.78 -14.10 -12.60
C ILE A 326 -20.87 -14.32 -11.56
N ILE A 327 -21.03 -15.55 -11.07
CA ILE A 327 -21.97 -15.87 -9.98
C ILE A 327 -21.62 -15.03 -8.73
N GLY A 328 -20.32 -14.91 -8.42
CA GLY A 328 -19.85 -14.07 -7.33
C GLY A 328 -20.28 -12.61 -7.47
N VAL A 329 -20.17 -12.02 -8.66
CA VAL A 329 -20.64 -10.66 -8.96
C VAL A 329 -22.17 -10.57 -8.84
N GLY A 330 -22.91 -11.56 -9.32
CA GLY A 330 -24.37 -11.66 -9.16
C GLY A 330 -24.78 -11.62 -7.68
N ILE A 331 -24.10 -12.38 -6.81
CA ILE A 331 -24.33 -12.36 -5.36
C ILE A 331 -24.12 -10.96 -4.79
N MET A 332 -23.11 -10.21 -5.25
CA MET A 332 -22.90 -8.84 -4.78
C MET A 332 -24.04 -7.90 -5.19
N ILE A 333 -24.48 -7.99 -6.45
CA ILE A 333 -25.50 -7.11 -7.03
C ILE A 333 -26.86 -7.34 -6.37
N PHE A 334 -27.27 -8.61 -6.20
CA PHE A 334 -28.61 -8.96 -5.76
C PHE A 334 -28.71 -9.19 -4.24
N VAL A 335 -27.71 -9.83 -3.63
CA VAL A 335 -27.77 -10.26 -2.22
C VAL A 335 -27.02 -9.30 -1.31
N SER A 336 -25.73 -9.03 -1.55
CA SER A 336 -24.94 -8.13 -0.70
C SER A 336 -25.54 -6.72 -0.65
N ARG A 337 -25.98 -6.20 -1.82
CA ARG A 337 -26.70 -4.93 -1.91
C ARG A 337 -27.96 -4.93 -1.04
N LYS A 338 -28.82 -5.95 -1.16
CA LYS A 338 -30.11 -6.04 -0.45
C LYS A 338 -29.94 -6.19 1.06
N LEU A 339 -28.96 -6.97 1.51
CA LEU A 339 -28.73 -7.21 2.94
C LEU A 339 -27.85 -6.15 3.60
N GLY A 340 -27.08 -5.39 2.83
CA GLY A 340 -26.15 -4.40 3.36
C GLY A 340 -24.89 -4.99 4.01
N VAL A 341 -24.63 -6.28 3.80
CA VAL A 341 -23.44 -6.99 4.30
C VAL A 341 -22.64 -7.55 3.13
N LEU A 342 -21.35 -7.82 3.34
CA LEU A 342 -20.46 -8.32 2.29
C LEU A 342 -20.64 -9.84 2.09
N VAL A 343 -21.82 -10.27 1.63
CA VAL A 343 -22.20 -11.69 1.51
C VAL A 343 -21.22 -12.45 0.63
N HIS A 344 -20.80 -11.86 -0.49
CA HIS A 344 -19.79 -12.47 -1.34
C HIS A 344 -18.50 -12.75 -0.55
N CYS A 345 -17.96 -11.75 0.15
CA CYS A 345 -16.71 -11.92 0.90
C CYS A 345 -16.84 -12.84 2.13
N THR A 346 -18.00 -12.87 2.80
CA THR A 346 -18.19 -13.61 4.06
C THR A 346 -18.83 -14.99 3.89
N THR A 347 -19.33 -15.32 2.70
CA THR A 347 -20.06 -16.59 2.46
C THR A 347 -19.61 -17.32 1.21
N TYR A 348 -19.39 -16.61 0.11
CA TYR A 348 -19.14 -17.25 -1.19
C TYR A 348 -17.65 -17.37 -1.51
N CYS A 349 -16.86 -16.35 -1.21
CA CYS A 349 -15.45 -16.30 -1.54
C CYS A 349 -14.63 -17.23 -0.62
N PRO A 350 -13.88 -18.22 -1.18
CA PRO A 350 -13.07 -19.15 -0.38
C PRO A 350 -11.88 -18.47 0.30
N ILE A 351 -11.43 -17.32 -0.22
CA ILE A 351 -10.32 -16.55 0.37
C ILE A 351 -10.76 -15.88 1.69
N GLY A 352 -12.06 -15.65 1.88
CA GLY A 352 -12.60 -15.11 3.13
C GLY A 352 -12.30 -16.02 4.33
N ILE A 353 -12.50 -17.34 4.20
CA ILE A 353 -12.23 -18.29 5.29
C ILE A 353 -10.72 -18.49 5.51
N ILE A 354 -9.92 -18.49 4.44
CA ILE A 354 -8.45 -18.58 4.53
C ILE A 354 -7.89 -17.37 5.30
N THR A 355 -8.26 -16.16 4.88
CA THR A 355 -7.73 -14.93 5.47
C THR A 355 -8.15 -14.74 6.93
N THR A 356 -9.40 -15.06 7.28
CA THR A 356 -9.89 -14.95 8.66
C THR A 356 -9.36 -16.06 9.57
N THR A 357 -9.08 -17.25 9.04
CA THR A 357 -8.46 -18.35 9.79
C THR A 357 -6.98 -18.09 10.02
N LEU A 358 -6.20 -17.87 8.96
CA LEU A 358 -4.76 -17.58 9.06
C LEU A 358 -4.50 -16.24 9.75
N GLY A 359 -5.41 -15.27 9.60
CA GLY A 359 -5.36 -13.98 10.29
C GLY A 359 -5.36 -14.08 11.82
N LYS A 360 -5.74 -15.23 12.41
CA LYS A 360 -5.58 -15.48 13.85
C LYS A 360 -4.11 -15.53 14.29
N LEU A 361 -3.17 -15.75 13.38
CA LEU A 361 -1.74 -15.72 13.67
C LEU A 361 -1.19 -14.28 13.70
N ASN A 362 -1.83 -13.36 12.96
CA ASN A 362 -1.43 -11.96 12.94
C ASN A 362 -1.63 -11.31 14.32
N PRO A 363 -0.76 -10.39 14.78
CA PRO A 363 -0.84 -9.80 16.12
C PRO A 363 -1.90 -8.69 16.28
N PHE A 364 -2.39 -8.09 15.18
CA PHE A 364 -3.32 -6.97 15.22
C PHE A 364 -4.75 -7.45 15.51
N ARG A 365 -5.43 -6.79 16.45
CA ARG A 365 -6.82 -7.08 16.83
C ARG A 365 -7.63 -5.80 16.96
N ILE A 366 -8.93 -5.88 16.70
CA ILE A 366 -9.89 -4.87 17.14
C ILE A 366 -10.39 -5.28 18.53
N ARG A 367 -10.22 -4.39 19.50
CA ARG A 367 -10.63 -4.57 20.90
C ARG A 367 -11.51 -3.42 21.34
N ILE A 368 -12.37 -3.70 22.31
CA ILE A 368 -13.31 -2.73 22.88
C ILE A 368 -12.98 -2.58 24.35
N ASN A 369 -12.64 -1.35 24.75
CA ASN A 369 -12.44 -1.00 26.16
C ASN A 369 -13.80 -1.07 26.87
N ARG A 370 -13.91 -1.95 27.87
CA ARG A 370 -15.17 -2.18 28.60
C ARG A 370 -15.49 -1.05 29.57
N ASP A 371 -14.48 -0.34 30.07
CA ASP A 371 -14.64 0.72 31.05
C ASP A 371 -15.28 1.97 30.43
N THR A 372 -15.05 2.19 29.13
CA THR A 372 -15.61 3.34 28.39
C THR A 372 -16.77 2.97 27.48
N CYS A 373 -17.03 1.67 27.27
CA CYS A 373 -18.10 1.23 26.36
C CYS A 373 -19.46 1.22 27.06
N THR A 374 -20.40 2.01 26.53
CA THR A 374 -21.78 2.09 27.02
C THR A 374 -22.71 1.00 26.48
N ASN A 375 -22.19 0.05 25.70
CA ASN A 375 -23.00 -0.97 25.01
C ASN A 375 -24.11 -0.40 24.10
N CYS A 376 -23.92 0.80 23.52
CA CYS A 376 -24.88 1.45 22.61
C CYS A 376 -25.10 0.73 21.26
N MET A 377 -24.27 -0.28 20.93
CA MET A 377 -24.35 -1.09 19.71
C MET A 377 -24.20 -0.33 18.37
N ALA A 378 -23.76 0.93 18.39
CA ALA A 378 -23.50 1.70 17.16
C ALA A 378 -22.52 0.98 16.21
N CYS A 379 -21.51 0.29 16.77
CA CYS A 379 -20.53 -0.45 16.00
C CYS A 379 -21.11 -1.70 15.30
N THR A 380 -22.18 -2.30 15.84
CA THR A 380 -22.91 -3.42 15.22
C THR A 380 -23.50 -2.99 13.88
N TYR A 381 -24.14 -1.81 13.84
CA TYR A 381 -24.75 -1.26 12.62
C TYR A 381 -23.73 -0.73 11.62
N ALA A 382 -22.48 -0.51 12.03
CA ALA A 382 -21.38 -0.20 11.12
C ALA A 382 -20.70 -1.45 10.55
N CYS A 383 -20.78 -2.59 11.24
CA CYS A 383 -20.06 -3.80 10.89
C CYS A 383 -20.75 -4.59 9.76
N ARG A 384 -20.23 -4.46 8.54
CA ARG A 384 -20.75 -5.20 7.37
C ARG A 384 -20.19 -6.62 7.20
N TYR A 385 -19.31 -7.03 8.12
CA TYR A 385 -18.72 -8.37 8.21
C TYR A 385 -19.40 -9.23 9.31
N ASN A 386 -20.47 -8.71 9.95
CA ASN A 386 -21.17 -9.40 11.03
C ASN A 386 -20.24 -9.89 12.17
N SER A 387 -19.21 -9.10 12.47
CA SER A 387 -18.18 -9.45 13.46
C SER A 387 -18.38 -8.73 14.79
N LEU A 388 -19.27 -7.74 14.86
CA LEU A 388 -19.59 -7.02 16.09
C LEU A 388 -21.04 -7.31 16.46
N THR A 389 -21.34 -8.58 16.75
CA THR A 389 -22.63 -8.97 17.31
C THR A 389 -22.75 -8.50 18.76
N LYS A 390 -23.97 -8.42 19.30
CA LYS A 390 -24.20 -8.03 20.72
C LYS A 390 -23.35 -8.83 21.70
N GLU A 391 -23.21 -10.13 21.47
CA GLU A 391 -22.37 -11.04 22.26
C GLU A 391 -20.88 -10.66 22.17
N ASN A 392 -20.36 -10.44 20.95
CA ASN A 392 -18.97 -10.05 20.74
C ASN A 392 -18.64 -8.70 21.37
N VAL A 393 -19.56 -7.73 21.27
CA VAL A 393 -19.42 -6.41 21.90
C VAL A 393 -19.35 -6.54 23.42
N LYS A 394 -20.26 -7.29 24.04
CA LYS A 394 -20.21 -7.60 25.49
C LYS A 394 -18.90 -8.29 25.89
N ASN A 395 -18.40 -9.18 25.05
CA ASN A 395 -17.12 -9.87 25.25
C ASN A 395 -15.89 -8.97 25.00
N GLY A 396 -16.05 -7.71 24.62
CA GLY A 396 -14.95 -6.76 24.40
C GLY A 396 -14.07 -7.08 23.18
N LYS A 397 -14.57 -7.89 22.24
CA LYS A 397 -13.76 -8.40 21.13
C LYS A 397 -14.53 -8.46 19.82
N ALA A 398 -13.84 -8.26 18.69
CA ALA A 398 -14.42 -8.58 17.40
C ALA A 398 -14.49 -10.10 17.19
N GLY A 399 -15.53 -10.55 16.49
CA GLY A 399 -15.78 -11.93 16.12
C GLY A 399 -14.89 -12.43 14.97
N PHE A 400 -15.13 -13.67 14.57
CA PHE A 400 -14.24 -14.42 13.67
C PHE A 400 -14.04 -13.78 12.28
N PHE A 401 -15.07 -13.19 11.70
CA PHE A 401 -15.01 -12.61 10.35
C PHE A 401 -14.40 -11.20 10.31
N CYS A 402 -13.81 -10.73 11.42
CA CYS A 402 -13.25 -9.39 11.47
C CYS A 402 -12.06 -9.26 10.52
N THR A 403 -12.17 -8.36 9.56
CA THR A 403 -11.13 -8.07 8.56
C THR A 403 -10.29 -6.86 8.90
N LEU A 404 -10.27 -6.42 10.17
CA LEU A 404 -9.49 -5.24 10.61
C LEU A 404 -9.73 -3.99 9.74
N CYS A 405 -10.94 -3.83 9.18
CA CYS A 405 -11.27 -2.69 8.30
C CYS A 405 -11.35 -1.35 9.04
N GLY A 406 -11.57 -1.40 10.36
CA GLY A 406 -11.67 -0.23 11.22
C GLY A 406 -12.91 0.65 11.04
N ASP A 407 -13.91 0.23 10.27
CA ASP A 407 -15.17 0.98 10.09
C ASP A 407 -15.87 1.25 11.43
N CYS A 408 -15.73 0.33 12.40
CA CYS A 408 -16.27 0.48 13.74
C CYS A 408 -15.59 1.56 14.60
N LEU A 409 -14.33 1.94 14.31
CA LEU A 409 -13.64 3.00 15.04
C LEU A 409 -14.34 4.34 14.82
N THR A 410 -14.73 4.62 13.57
CA THR A 410 -15.49 5.84 13.21
C THR A 410 -16.91 5.82 13.77
N ALA A 411 -17.52 4.64 13.93
CA ALA A 411 -18.90 4.51 14.37
C ALA A 411 -19.09 4.62 15.88
N CYS A 412 -18.03 4.42 16.68
CA CYS A 412 -18.11 4.48 18.13
C CYS A 412 -18.13 5.94 18.63
N PRO A 413 -19.22 6.45 19.22
CA PRO A 413 -19.27 7.82 19.71
C PRO A 413 -18.39 8.05 20.95
N HIS A 414 -18.06 6.99 21.69
CA HIS A 414 -17.27 7.04 22.93
C HIS A 414 -15.79 6.71 22.72
N SER A 415 -15.34 6.51 21.47
CA SER A 415 -13.96 6.12 21.14
C SER A 415 -13.45 4.86 21.88
N SER A 416 -14.35 3.95 22.27
CA SER A 416 -14.01 2.74 23.03
C SER A 416 -13.39 1.61 22.19
N ILE A 417 -13.29 1.78 20.87
CA ILE A 417 -12.81 0.74 19.95
C ILE A 417 -11.45 1.12 19.38
N GLU A 418 -10.48 0.21 19.51
CA GLU A 418 -9.09 0.47 19.13
C GLU A 418 -8.42 -0.72 18.44
N TYR A 419 -7.32 -0.43 17.75
CA TYR A 419 -6.37 -1.46 17.32
C TYR A 419 -5.44 -1.83 18.49
N ALA A 420 -5.36 -3.12 18.79
CA ALA A 420 -4.48 -3.69 19.78
C ALA A 420 -3.41 -4.57 19.11
N PHE A 421 -2.26 -4.72 19.77
CA PHE A 421 -1.18 -5.62 19.37
C PHE A 421 -0.99 -6.67 20.48
N TYR A 422 -1.19 -7.95 20.17
CA TYR A 422 -1.25 -9.03 21.18
C TYR A 422 -2.12 -8.68 22.40
N ASN A 423 -3.31 -8.09 22.15
CA ASN A 423 -4.28 -7.65 23.16
C ASN A 423 -3.87 -6.44 24.02
N LYS A 424 -2.71 -5.83 23.81
CA LYS A 424 -2.34 -4.57 24.45
C LYS A 424 -2.72 -3.38 23.58
N TYR A 425 -3.45 -2.43 24.16
CA TYR A 425 -3.80 -1.17 23.51
C TYR A 425 -2.55 -0.30 23.39
N THR A 426 -2.20 0.08 22.16
CA THR A 426 -1.14 1.07 21.95
C THR A 426 -1.48 1.91 20.74
N ILE A 427 -1.32 3.24 20.87
CA ILE A 427 -1.40 4.15 19.71
C ILE A 427 -0.39 3.77 18.62
N THR A 428 0.73 3.17 19.03
CA THR A 428 1.76 2.62 18.16
C THR A 428 1.22 1.50 17.27
N ALA A 429 0.40 0.57 17.79
CA ALA A 429 -0.19 -0.50 16.99
C ALA A 429 -1.01 0.06 15.81
N ARG A 430 -1.84 1.07 16.07
CA ARG A 430 -2.62 1.74 15.01
C ARG A 430 -1.73 2.43 13.97
N LYS A 431 -0.67 3.12 14.40
CA LYS A 431 0.30 3.74 13.49
C LYS A 431 0.98 2.70 12.61
N VAL A 432 1.53 1.65 13.21
CA VAL A 432 2.22 0.56 12.48
C VAL A 432 1.27 -0.11 11.49
N PHE A 433 0.04 -0.44 11.91
CA PHE A 433 -0.96 -1.05 11.04
C PHE A 433 -1.23 -0.20 9.78
N PHE A 434 -1.46 1.11 9.93
CA PHE A 434 -1.70 1.98 8.78
C PHE A 434 -0.47 2.22 7.90
N VAL A 435 0.75 2.17 8.45
CA VAL A 435 1.98 2.16 7.63
C VAL A 435 2.01 0.90 6.77
N LEU A 436 1.85 -0.28 7.38
CA LEU A 436 1.88 -1.54 6.65
C LEU A 436 0.82 -1.57 5.55
N ILE A 437 -0.42 -1.19 5.86
CA ILE A 437 -1.51 -1.11 4.89
C ILE A 437 -1.17 -0.15 3.74
N ALA A 438 -0.66 1.05 4.04
CA ALA A 438 -0.31 2.03 3.00
C ALA A 438 0.83 1.54 2.11
N VAL A 439 1.85 0.91 2.70
CA VAL A 439 2.98 0.31 1.97
C VAL A 439 2.50 -0.80 1.06
N PHE A 440 1.76 -1.79 1.57
CA PHE A 440 1.25 -2.88 0.74
C PHE A 440 0.31 -2.39 -0.36
N HIS A 441 -0.54 -1.41 -0.05
CA HIS A 441 -1.46 -0.83 -1.04
C HIS A 441 -0.71 -0.14 -2.18
N ALA A 442 0.29 0.69 -1.86
CA ALA A 442 1.11 1.38 -2.85
C ALA A 442 2.02 0.41 -3.65
N VAL A 443 2.64 -0.57 -2.96
CA VAL A 443 3.45 -1.61 -3.61
C VAL A 443 2.58 -2.42 -4.57
N PHE A 444 1.39 -2.82 -4.13
CA PHE A 444 0.48 -3.55 -4.99
C PHE A 444 0.03 -2.69 -6.17
N LEU A 445 -0.24 -1.40 -6.00
CA LEU A 445 -0.53 -0.52 -7.16
C LEU A 445 0.61 -0.48 -8.18
N GLY A 446 1.87 -0.41 -7.75
CA GLY A 446 3.02 -0.36 -8.67
C GLY A 446 3.42 -1.71 -9.27
N VAL A 447 3.14 -2.80 -8.55
CA VAL A 447 3.52 -4.17 -8.93
C VAL A 447 2.34 -4.98 -9.46
N ALA A 448 1.09 -4.47 -9.41
CA ALA A 448 -0.16 -5.15 -9.73
C ALA A 448 -0.20 -5.61 -11.19
N ARG A 449 0.53 -6.69 -11.45
CA ARG A 449 0.49 -7.49 -12.66
C ARG A 449 1.28 -8.78 -12.58
N ILE A 450 1.65 -9.27 -11.40
CA ILE A 450 2.17 -10.64 -11.31
C ILE A 450 1.01 -11.62 -11.24
#